data_AF-A0A4S4L9L3-F1
#
_entry.id   AF-A0A4S4L9L3-F1
#
_cell.length_a   1.000
_cell.length_b   1.000
_cell.length_c   1.000
_cell.angle_alpha   90.00
_cell.angle_beta   90.00
_cell.angle_gamma   90.00
#
_symmetry.space_group_name_H-M   'P 1'
#
loop_
_entity.id
_entity.type
_entity.pdbx_description
1 polymer ?
#
loop_
_entity_poly.entity_id
_entity_poly.type
_entity_poly.pdbx_seq_one_letter_code
_entity_poly.pdbx_strand_id
1 'polypeptide(L)'
;MDDFTLHSPVDKYIESNIVSYIQSALQQRTSTDSSFRPTVSMTLPLYDNHPPPEHPYLRASSSYSAVVQLYARSSQLDTAFTRYLRIGDIAPWCQFGCHRLETVHHIFVICPTFTSMRTSMLRELVDETSKLLGQRPFTRDHSLILDIARGLFSDGGNWPQHSSHFYFGTVPPLPTLDDHTFTDRHRLLTRISQIWHSMSIRLAGWIWGKYKRDTRLRN
;
A
#
# COMPACT_ATOMS: atom_id res chain seq x y z
N MET A 1 -7.04 27.74 39.53
CA MET A 1 -6.08 27.54 38.43
C MET A 1 -6.72 28.22 37.24
N ASP A 2 -5.99 29.05 36.51
CA ASP A 2 -6.61 29.81 35.41
C ASP A 2 -6.94 28.86 34.25
N ASP A 3 -8.19 28.87 33.77
CA ASP A 3 -8.71 27.89 32.81
C ASP A 3 -8.03 27.96 31.43
N PHE A 4 -7.20 28.99 31.23
CA PHE A 4 -6.53 29.28 29.97
C PHE A 4 -5.09 28.76 29.90
N THR A 5 -4.51 28.28 31.01
CA THR A 5 -3.14 27.76 31.01
C THR A 5 -3.14 26.25 30.77
N LEU A 6 -2.52 25.83 29.66
CA LEU A 6 -2.38 24.41 29.35
C LEU A 6 -1.53 23.71 30.40
N HIS A 7 -2.07 22.64 30.96
CA HIS A 7 -1.45 21.87 32.03
C HIS A 7 -1.51 20.37 31.73
N SER A 8 -0.37 19.68 31.87
CA SER A 8 -0.28 18.22 31.83
C SER A 8 0.02 17.68 33.23
N PRO A 9 -0.59 16.56 33.66
CA PRO A 9 -0.26 15.93 34.95
C PRO A 9 1.23 15.60 35.11
N VAL A 10 1.89 15.27 33.99
CA VAL A 10 3.31 14.89 33.89
C VAL A 10 4.22 16.12 33.85
N ASP A 11 3.95 17.06 32.94
CA ASP A 11 4.87 18.17 32.63
C ASP A 11 4.48 19.51 33.29
N LYS A 12 3.38 19.53 34.04
CA LYS A 12 2.80 20.72 34.68
C LYS A 12 2.45 21.78 33.64
N TYR A 13 2.91 23.02 33.80
CA TYR A 13 2.51 24.15 32.97
C TYR A 13 3.24 24.16 31.62
N ILE A 14 2.49 24.31 30.53
CA ILE A 14 3.01 24.36 29.17
C ILE A 14 2.88 25.81 28.68
N GLU A 15 3.93 26.59 28.88
CA GLU A 15 3.92 28.03 28.62
C GLU A 15 4.42 28.40 27.22
N SER A 16 5.09 27.48 26.51
CA SER A 16 5.69 27.76 25.20
C SER A 16 5.62 26.55 24.26
N ASN A 17 5.69 26.81 22.94
CA ASN A 17 5.65 25.79 21.88
C ASN A 17 4.51 24.77 22.03
N ILE A 18 3.34 25.26 22.40
CA ILE A 18 2.11 24.49 22.63
C ILE A 18 1.83 23.50 21.49
N VAL A 19 1.97 23.94 20.23
CA VAL A 19 1.73 23.08 19.05
C VAL A 19 2.68 21.89 19.01
N SER A 20 3.98 22.13 19.20
CA SER A 20 5.00 21.07 19.20
C SER A 20 4.85 20.14 20.40
N TYR A 21 4.46 20.68 21.55
CA TYR A 21 4.16 19.89 22.75
C TYR A 21 2.97 18.95 22.51
N ILE A 22 1.85 19.48 21.98
CA ILE A 22 0.66 18.68 21.66
C ILE A 22 1.00 17.59 20.63
N GLN A 23 1.76 17.91 19.59
CA GLN A 23 2.19 16.94 18.58
C GLN A 23 3.03 15.82 19.19
N SER A 24 3.99 16.16 20.05
CA SER A 24 4.86 15.18 20.71
C SER A 24 4.07 14.30 21.69
N ALA A 25 3.17 14.89 22.48
CA ALA A 25 2.31 14.16 23.41
C ALA A 25 1.35 13.21 22.69
N LEU A 26 0.77 13.64 21.57
CA LEU A 26 -0.06 12.78 20.73
C LEU A 26 0.75 11.64 20.11
N GLN A 27 1.96 11.91 19.60
CA GLN A 27 2.84 10.88 19.06
C GLN A 27 3.23 9.85 20.12
N GLN A 28 3.61 10.29 21.32
CA GLN A 28 3.99 9.41 22.42
C GLN A 28 2.81 8.56 22.90
N ARG A 29 1.61 9.15 23.02
CA ARG A 29 0.40 8.41 23.40
C ARG A 29 0.04 7.38 22.33
N THR A 30 0.20 7.75 21.06
CA THR A 30 -0.05 6.86 19.92
C THR A 30 0.97 5.73 19.84
N SER A 31 2.25 5.99 20.11
CA SER A 31 3.31 4.97 20.05
C SER A 31 3.33 4.02 21.25
N THR A 32 2.81 4.45 22.40
CA THR A 32 2.71 3.64 23.62
C THR A 32 1.41 2.87 23.73
N ASP A 33 0.42 3.19 22.89
CA ASP A 33 -0.84 2.45 22.84
C ASP A 33 -0.62 1.06 22.22
N SER A 34 -0.76 0.02 23.05
CA SER A 34 -0.65 -1.39 22.63
C SER A 34 -1.69 -1.81 21.57
N SER A 35 -2.77 -1.04 21.42
CA SER A 35 -3.78 -1.23 20.38
C SER A 35 -3.48 -0.44 19.11
N PHE A 36 -2.46 0.43 19.13
CA PHE A 36 -2.04 1.19 17.98
C PHE A 36 -1.60 0.24 16.87
N ARG A 37 -2.46 0.15 15.85
CA ARG A 37 -2.12 -0.49 14.59
C ARG A 37 -1.39 0.57 13.77
N PRO A 38 -0.14 0.34 13.34
CA PRO A 38 0.59 1.26 12.46
C PRO A 38 0.02 1.23 11.03
N THR A 39 -1.28 0.97 10.86
CA THR A 39 -1.98 1.00 9.57
C THR A 39 -2.01 2.39 8.94
N VAL A 40 -1.56 3.44 9.66
CA VAL A 40 -1.47 4.81 9.13
C VAL A 40 -0.07 5.15 8.64
N SER A 41 1.00 4.55 9.18
CA SER A 41 2.37 4.79 8.73
C SER A 41 3.01 3.50 8.24
N MET A 42 3.13 3.37 6.91
CA MET A 42 3.95 2.32 6.32
C MET A 42 5.40 2.52 6.75
N THR A 43 5.93 1.61 7.55
CA THR A 43 7.37 1.51 7.79
C THR A 43 8.00 0.89 6.55
N LEU A 44 8.47 1.73 5.63
CA LEU A 44 9.04 1.31 4.34
C LEU A 44 10.02 0.11 4.43
N PRO A 45 10.92 0.04 5.43
CA PRO A 45 11.85 -1.08 5.58
C PRO A 45 11.21 -2.45 5.82
N LEU A 46 9.94 -2.52 6.25
CA LEU A 46 9.22 -3.79 6.38
C LEU A 46 8.73 -4.32 5.03
N TYR A 47 8.59 -3.45 4.04
CA TYR A 47 7.97 -3.78 2.75
C TYR A 47 9.00 -3.77 1.62
N ASP A 48 9.84 -2.74 1.52
CA ASP A 48 10.82 -2.60 0.45
C ASP A 48 12.24 -2.44 0.99
N ASN A 49 13.09 -3.41 0.66
CA ASN A 49 14.52 -3.42 0.96
C ASN A 49 15.38 -2.98 -0.25
N HIS A 50 14.75 -2.58 -1.35
CA HIS A 50 15.43 -2.17 -2.58
C HIS A 50 15.30 -0.65 -2.75
N PRO A 51 16.30 0.01 -3.38
CA PRO A 51 16.15 1.42 -3.71
C PRO A 51 14.94 1.59 -4.65
N PRO A 52 14.09 2.62 -4.42
CA PRO A 52 12.97 2.87 -5.30
C PRO A 52 13.46 3.12 -6.74
N PRO A 53 12.64 2.85 -7.77
CA PRO A 53 12.99 3.22 -9.14
C PRO A 53 13.37 4.71 -9.21
N GLU A 54 14.35 5.10 -10.01
CA GLU A 54 14.84 6.50 -10.07
C GLU A 54 13.72 7.52 -10.36
N HIS A 55 12.73 7.12 -11.14
CA HIS A 55 11.65 7.98 -11.62
C HIS A 55 10.30 7.24 -11.64
N PRO A 56 9.76 6.80 -10.50
CA PRO A 56 8.59 5.93 -10.47
C PRO A 56 7.34 6.64 -11.00
N TYR A 57 7.30 7.96 -10.87
CA TYR A 57 6.17 8.80 -11.26
C TYR A 57 6.34 9.56 -12.58
N LEU A 58 7.58 9.75 -13.06
CA LEU A 58 7.83 10.33 -14.38
C LEU A 58 7.76 9.28 -15.49
N ARG A 59 8.03 8.00 -15.16
CA ARG A 59 7.89 6.86 -16.06
C ARG A 59 6.60 6.05 -15.84
N ALA A 60 5.74 6.46 -14.90
CA ALA A 60 4.42 5.88 -14.78
C ALA A 60 3.70 6.07 -16.12
N SER A 61 3.10 5.00 -16.65
CA SER A 61 2.35 5.05 -17.92
C SER A 61 1.20 6.07 -17.91
N SER A 62 0.87 6.62 -16.73
CA SER A 62 -0.02 7.77 -16.55
C SER A 62 0.26 8.48 -15.21
N SER A 63 0.34 9.82 -15.23
CA SER A 63 0.37 10.67 -14.02
C SER A 63 -0.80 10.39 -13.07
N TYR A 64 -1.92 9.89 -13.59
CA TYR A 64 -3.08 9.51 -12.79
C TYR A 64 -2.76 8.42 -11.77
N SER A 65 -1.95 7.43 -12.12
CA SER A 65 -1.63 6.32 -11.20
C SER A 65 -0.74 6.79 -10.03
N ALA A 66 0.13 7.78 -10.28
CA ALA A 66 0.90 8.44 -9.23
C ALA A 66 -0.01 9.18 -8.24
N VAL A 67 -1.01 9.90 -8.76
CA VAL A 67 -2.02 10.59 -7.94
C VAL A 67 -2.79 9.60 -7.08
N VAL A 68 -3.21 8.46 -7.64
CA VAL A 68 -3.91 7.41 -6.86
C VAL A 68 -3.07 6.95 -5.68
N GLN A 69 -1.77 6.71 -5.86
CA GLN A 69 -0.89 6.28 -4.78
C GLN A 69 -0.68 7.34 -3.71
N LEU A 70 -0.46 8.59 -4.11
CA LEU A 70 -0.32 9.71 -3.18
C LEU A 70 -1.59 9.87 -2.34
N TYR A 71 -2.76 9.81 -2.98
CA TYR A 71 -4.04 9.91 -2.28
C TYR A 71 -4.29 8.69 -1.40
N ALA A 72 -3.89 7.48 -1.84
CA ALA A 72 -3.99 6.28 -1.03
C ALA A 72 -3.16 6.43 0.26
N ARG A 73 -1.87 6.79 0.11
CA ARG A 73 -0.93 6.97 1.23
C ARG A 73 -1.37 8.05 2.21
N SER A 74 -1.96 9.13 1.71
CA SER A 74 -2.48 10.22 2.53
C SER A 74 -3.88 9.94 3.11
N SER A 75 -4.45 8.75 2.91
CA SER A 75 -5.85 8.44 3.29
C SER A 75 -6.87 9.44 2.73
N GLN A 76 -6.61 9.90 1.50
CA GLN A 76 -7.41 10.89 0.78
C GLN A 76 -8.23 10.32 -0.37
N LEU A 77 -8.14 9.02 -0.65
CA LEU A 77 -9.03 8.39 -1.62
C LEU A 77 -10.49 8.49 -1.16
N ASP A 78 -11.31 9.03 -2.06
CA ASP A 78 -12.73 9.29 -1.88
C ASP A 78 -13.57 8.01 -2.02
N THR A 79 -13.40 7.12 -1.04
CA THR A 79 -14.20 5.91 -0.85
C THR A 79 -15.46 6.23 -0.05
N ALA A 80 -16.50 5.39 -0.10
CA ALA A 80 -17.71 5.62 0.70
C ALA A 80 -17.40 5.65 2.20
N PHE A 81 -16.46 4.83 2.67
CA PHE A 81 -16.02 4.88 4.06
C PHE A 81 -15.33 6.21 4.40
N THR A 82 -14.42 6.69 3.55
CA THR A 82 -13.74 7.98 3.75
C THR A 82 -14.74 9.13 3.78
N ARG A 83 -15.70 9.14 2.85
CA ARG A 83 -16.71 10.19 2.74
C ARG A 83 -17.70 10.16 3.91
N TYR A 84 -18.14 8.97 4.33
CA TYR A 84 -18.92 8.79 5.55
C TYR A 84 -18.21 9.39 6.78
N LEU A 85 -16.91 9.09 6.97
CA LEU A 85 -16.16 9.63 8.11
C LEU A 85 -15.98 11.16 8.07
N ARG A 86 -15.94 11.76 6.87
CA ARG A 86 -15.69 13.20 6.71
C ARG A 86 -16.96 14.04 6.72
N ILE A 87 -18.02 13.56 6.07
CA ILE A 87 -19.24 14.33 5.79
C ILE A 87 -20.46 13.65 6.42
N GLY A 88 -20.49 12.31 6.44
CA GLY A 88 -21.62 11.53 6.97
C GLY A 88 -22.84 11.50 6.05
N ASP A 89 -22.70 11.91 4.79
CA ASP A 89 -23.80 12.04 3.83
C ASP A 89 -24.14 10.76 3.07
N ILE A 90 -23.30 9.73 3.16
CA ILE A 90 -23.52 8.42 2.54
C ILE A 90 -23.22 7.29 3.51
N ALA A 91 -23.83 6.12 3.29
CA ALA A 91 -23.51 4.94 4.09
C ALA A 91 -22.09 4.41 3.75
N PRO A 92 -21.35 3.84 4.72
CA PRO A 92 -19.96 3.41 4.52
C PRO A 92 -19.80 2.09 3.74
N TRP A 93 -20.89 1.54 3.21
CA TRP A 93 -20.92 0.24 2.56
C TRP A 93 -20.42 0.29 1.12
N CYS A 94 -19.93 -0.85 0.63
CA CYS A 94 -19.51 -0.99 -0.75
C CYS A 94 -20.64 -0.69 -1.74
N GLN A 95 -20.41 0.28 -2.62
CA GLN A 95 -21.37 0.74 -3.64
C GLN A 95 -21.60 -0.28 -4.76
N PHE A 96 -20.82 -1.37 -4.77
CA PHE A 96 -20.91 -2.45 -5.75
C PHE A 96 -21.66 -3.69 -5.24
N GLY A 97 -22.34 -3.58 -4.09
CA GLY A 97 -23.18 -4.65 -3.54
C GLY A 97 -22.45 -5.64 -2.65
N CYS A 98 -21.25 -5.31 -2.16
CA CYS A 98 -20.58 -6.15 -1.16
C CYS A 98 -21.10 -5.83 0.24
N HIS A 99 -21.29 -6.85 1.08
CA HIS A 99 -21.59 -6.67 2.51
C HIS A 99 -20.33 -6.39 3.33
N ARG A 100 -19.55 -5.37 2.93
CA ARG A 100 -18.33 -4.91 3.61
C ARG A 100 -18.21 -3.39 3.53
N LEU A 101 -17.48 -2.81 4.47
CA LEU A 101 -17.13 -1.39 4.42
C LEU A 101 -16.29 -1.11 3.18
N GLU A 102 -16.60 -0.01 2.49
CA GLU A 102 -15.89 0.44 1.30
C GLU A 102 -14.59 1.15 1.67
N THR A 103 -13.65 0.40 2.23
CA THR A 103 -12.31 0.90 2.49
C THR A 103 -11.45 0.86 1.22
N VAL A 104 -10.33 1.58 1.25
CA VAL A 104 -9.29 1.50 0.20
C VAL A 104 -8.85 0.05 -0.01
N HIS A 105 -8.55 -0.67 1.08
CA HIS A 105 -8.18 -2.09 1.03
C HIS A 105 -9.28 -2.94 0.40
N HIS A 106 -10.54 -2.70 0.77
CA HIS A 106 -11.66 -3.40 0.17
C HIS A 106 -11.71 -3.22 -1.34
N ILE A 107 -11.63 -1.99 -1.84
CA ILE A 107 -11.71 -1.69 -3.28
C ILE A 107 -10.58 -2.39 -4.04
N PHE A 108 -9.33 -2.25 -3.57
CA PHE A 108 -8.17 -2.74 -4.31
C PHE A 108 -7.98 -4.25 -4.21
N VAL A 109 -8.16 -4.84 -3.03
CA VAL A 109 -7.74 -6.22 -2.74
C VAL A 109 -8.92 -7.20 -2.71
N ILE A 110 -10.04 -6.79 -2.10
CA ILE A 110 -11.12 -7.73 -1.73
C ILE A 110 -12.31 -7.69 -2.70
N CYS A 111 -12.67 -6.51 -3.21
CA CYS A 111 -13.94 -6.26 -3.88
C CYS A 111 -14.08 -7.16 -5.13
N PRO A 112 -15.11 -8.05 -5.20
CA PRO A 112 -15.28 -9.01 -6.28
C PRO A 112 -15.38 -8.36 -7.66
N THR A 113 -15.95 -7.16 -7.75
CA THR A 113 -16.11 -6.38 -8.99
C THR A 113 -14.79 -6.16 -9.73
N PHE A 114 -13.67 -6.06 -9.00
CA PHE A 114 -12.35 -5.80 -9.57
C PHE A 114 -11.48 -7.07 -9.70
N THR A 115 -12.04 -8.25 -9.42
CA THR A 115 -11.30 -9.52 -9.46
C THR A 115 -10.73 -9.81 -10.84
N SER A 116 -11.49 -9.59 -11.91
CA SER A 116 -11.01 -9.83 -13.29
C SER A 116 -9.79 -8.98 -13.65
N MET A 117 -9.72 -7.74 -13.13
CA MET A 117 -8.58 -6.86 -13.35
C MET A 117 -7.36 -7.34 -12.58
N ARG A 118 -7.54 -7.75 -11.31
CA ARG A 118 -6.47 -8.35 -10.50
C ARG A 118 -5.93 -9.62 -11.15
N THR A 119 -6.81 -10.54 -11.57
CA THR A 119 -6.39 -11.82 -12.15
C THR A 119 -5.70 -11.66 -13.51
N SER A 120 -6.17 -10.71 -14.33
CA SER A 120 -5.51 -10.39 -15.60
C SER A 120 -4.11 -9.83 -15.39
N MET A 121 -3.95 -8.85 -14.50
CA MET A 121 -2.64 -8.27 -14.20
C MET A 121 -1.71 -9.28 -13.53
N LEU A 122 -2.25 -10.14 -12.65
CA LEU A 122 -1.50 -11.19 -11.99
C LEU A 122 -0.90 -12.18 -13.00
N ARG A 123 -1.68 -12.55 -14.02
CA ARG A 123 -1.20 -13.43 -15.10
C ARG A 123 -0.05 -12.82 -15.87
N GLU A 124 -0.17 -11.54 -16.26
CA GLU A 124 0.90 -10.78 -16.93
C GLU A 124 2.14 -10.69 -16.02
N LEU A 125 1.96 -10.44 -14.73
CA LEU A 125 3.06 -10.30 -13.77
C LEU A 125 3.82 -11.61 -13.56
N VAL A 126 3.10 -12.72 -13.44
CA VAL A 126 3.71 -14.05 -13.30
C VAL A 126 4.46 -14.43 -14.57
N ASP A 127 3.94 -14.11 -15.75
CA ASP A 127 4.61 -14.35 -17.03
C ASP A 127 5.92 -13.55 -17.14
N GLU A 128 5.88 -12.23 -16.89
CA GLU A 128 7.08 -11.38 -16.90
C GLU A 128 8.12 -11.80 -15.85
N THR A 129 7.67 -12.16 -14.65
CA THR A 129 8.57 -12.69 -13.61
C THR A 129 9.21 -14.00 -14.05
N SER A 130 8.43 -14.90 -14.66
CA SER A 130 8.93 -16.18 -15.18
C SER A 130 9.97 -15.99 -16.30
N LYS A 131 9.75 -15.04 -17.21
CA LYS A 131 10.71 -14.70 -18.28
C LYS A 131 12.04 -14.22 -17.72
N LEU A 132 12.03 -13.39 -16.68
CA LEU A 132 13.25 -12.92 -16.03
C LEU A 132 14.01 -14.04 -15.34
N LEU A 133 13.30 -14.94 -14.66
CA LEU A 133 13.90 -16.09 -13.97
C LEU A 133 14.41 -17.15 -14.95
N GLY A 134 13.72 -17.36 -16.08
CA GLY A 134 14.07 -18.35 -17.10
C GLY A 134 15.36 -18.06 -17.87
N GLN A 135 15.94 -16.86 -17.73
CA GLN A 135 17.25 -16.52 -18.28
C GLN A 135 18.41 -17.14 -17.50
N ARG A 136 18.13 -17.85 -16.40
CA ARG A 136 19.11 -18.44 -15.49
C ARG A 136 18.73 -19.88 -15.13
N PRO A 137 19.68 -20.71 -14.68
CA PRO A 137 19.39 -22.06 -14.18
C PRO A 137 18.34 -22.00 -13.08
N PHE A 138 17.38 -22.93 -13.11
CA PHE A 138 16.30 -22.97 -12.13
C PHE A 138 16.84 -23.31 -10.73
N THR A 139 16.53 -22.45 -9.75
CA THR A 139 16.86 -22.67 -8.34
C THR A 139 15.60 -22.73 -7.48
N ARG A 140 15.73 -23.21 -6.24
CA ARG A 140 14.63 -23.16 -5.24
C ARG A 140 14.07 -21.73 -5.08
N ASP A 141 14.94 -20.74 -5.21
CA ASP A 141 14.58 -19.32 -5.10
C ASP A 141 13.63 -18.86 -6.20
N HIS A 142 13.70 -19.46 -7.39
CA HIS A 142 12.77 -19.17 -8.48
C HIS A 142 11.33 -19.54 -8.08
N SER A 143 11.16 -20.68 -7.41
CA SER A 143 9.84 -21.13 -6.96
C SER A 143 9.26 -20.18 -5.91
N LEU A 144 10.07 -19.74 -4.94
CA LEU A 144 9.67 -18.79 -3.90
C LEU A 144 9.26 -17.43 -4.49
N ILE A 145 10.06 -16.90 -5.41
CA ILE A 145 9.76 -15.62 -6.08
C ILE A 145 8.44 -15.72 -6.87
N LEU A 146 8.20 -16.83 -7.57
CA LEU A 146 6.95 -17.05 -8.30
C LEU A 146 5.75 -17.22 -7.36
N ASP A 147 5.92 -17.84 -6.20
CA ASP A 147 4.86 -17.95 -5.19
C ASP A 147 4.52 -16.60 -4.58
N ILE A 148 5.51 -15.75 -4.34
CA ILE A 148 5.30 -14.36 -3.93
C ILE A 148 4.55 -13.59 -5.03
N ALA A 149 4.98 -13.73 -6.29
CA ALA A 149 4.34 -13.10 -7.44
C ALA A 149 2.86 -13.49 -7.56
N ARG A 150 2.53 -14.78 -7.40
CA ARG A 150 1.15 -15.31 -7.45
C ARG A 150 0.27 -14.75 -6.33
N GLY A 151 0.84 -14.39 -5.19
CA GLY A 151 0.13 -13.79 -4.06
C GLY A 151 0.15 -12.27 -4.03
N LEU A 152 0.72 -11.59 -5.04
CA LEU A 152 1.03 -10.16 -4.94
C LEU A 152 -0.22 -9.29 -4.72
N PHE A 153 -1.30 -9.55 -5.45
CA PHE A 153 -2.53 -8.74 -5.40
C PHE A 153 -3.60 -9.30 -4.46
N SER A 154 -3.19 -10.13 -3.50
CA SER A 154 -4.08 -10.77 -2.53
C SER A 154 -3.45 -10.76 -1.14
N ASP A 155 -4.30 -10.73 -0.12
CA ASP A 155 -3.88 -10.96 1.27
C ASP A 155 -3.27 -12.37 1.41
N GLY A 156 -2.23 -12.49 2.23
CA GLY A 156 -1.52 -13.76 2.39
C GLY A 156 -0.16 -13.64 3.07
N GLY A 157 0.47 -14.80 3.31
CA GLY A 157 1.75 -14.93 4.02
C GLY A 157 2.92 -14.16 3.45
N ASN A 158 2.86 -13.80 2.17
CA ASN A 158 3.94 -13.11 1.47
C ASN A 158 4.03 -11.63 1.83
N TRP A 159 2.95 -11.04 2.35
CA TRP A 159 2.92 -9.64 2.74
C TRP A 159 3.21 -9.49 4.24
N PRO A 160 3.95 -8.43 4.64
CA PRO A 160 3.99 -8.03 6.04
C PRO A 160 2.56 -7.84 6.57
N GLN A 161 2.29 -8.33 7.78
CA GLN A 161 0.96 -8.27 8.42
C GLN A 161 -0.15 -9.03 7.65
N HIS A 162 0.21 -9.90 6.71
CA HIS A 162 -0.73 -10.69 5.90
C HIS A 162 -1.70 -9.88 5.02
N SER A 163 -1.45 -8.58 4.84
CA SER A 163 -2.33 -7.66 4.10
C SER A 163 -1.62 -7.10 2.87
N SER A 164 -2.25 -7.25 1.70
CA SER A 164 -1.70 -6.72 0.46
C SER A 164 -1.80 -5.21 0.41
N HIS A 165 -0.66 -4.56 0.24
CA HIS A 165 -0.55 -3.10 0.22
C HIS A 165 -0.03 -2.58 -1.15
N PHE A 166 -0.21 -3.37 -2.21
CA PHE A 166 0.29 -3.05 -3.56
C PHE A 166 -0.18 -1.66 -4.06
N TYR A 167 -1.37 -1.23 -3.66
CA TYR A 167 -1.97 0.04 -4.05
C TYR A 167 -1.28 1.26 -3.46
N PHE A 168 -0.38 1.08 -2.47
CA PHE A 168 0.54 2.11 -2.02
C PHE A 168 1.82 2.19 -2.85
N GLY A 169 1.98 1.36 -3.88
CA GLY A 169 3.22 1.28 -4.67
C GLY A 169 4.35 0.61 -3.91
N THR A 170 4.05 -0.30 -3.00
CA THR A 170 5.03 -1.15 -2.34
C THR A 170 4.95 -2.56 -2.87
N VAL A 171 6.02 -3.32 -2.68
CA VAL A 171 6.11 -4.74 -2.98
C VAL A 171 6.38 -5.50 -1.68
N PRO A 172 6.08 -6.81 -1.60
CA PRO A 172 6.51 -7.64 -0.49
C PRO A 172 8.03 -7.85 -0.52
N PRO A 173 8.65 -8.15 0.63
CA PRO A 173 10.08 -8.42 0.68
C PRO A 173 10.43 -9.64 -0.18
N LEU A 174 11.39 -9.46 -1.07
CA LEU A 174 11.98 -10.56 -1.83
C LEU A 174 12.96 -11.33 -0.92
N PRO A 175 13.03 -12.67 -1.04
CA PRO A 175 13.90 -13.48 -0.20
C PRO A 175 15.37 -13.10 -0.41
N THR A 176 16.12 -12.97 0.69
CA THR A 176 17.57 -12.89 0.67
C THR A 176 18.11 -14.27 0.35
N LEU A 177 18.65 -14.44 -0.87
CA LEU A 177 19.18 -15.73 -1.30
C LEU A 177 20.57 -15.94 -0.69
N ASP A 178 20.91 -17.18 -0.34
CA ASP A 178 22.25 -17.53 0.11
C ASP A 178 23.10 -17.89 -1.12
N ASP A 179 24.13 -17.07 -1.35
CA ASP A 179 25.30 -17.32 -2.20
C ASP A 179 25.27 -17.09 -3.75
N HIS A 180 26.49 -16.78 -4.22
CA HIS A 180 27.09 -16.62 -5.55
C HIS A 180 26.67 -15.41 -6.44
N THR A 181 27.68 -14.56 -6.73
CA THR A 181 27.68 -13.25 -7.45
C THR A 181 26.60 -12.23 -7.01
N PHE A 182 26.83 -11.63 -5.84
CA PHE A 182 26.02 -10.56 -5.22
C PHE A 182 25.47 -9.52 -6.21
N THR A 183 26.29 -9.06 -7.17
CA THR A 183 25.94 -8.00 -8.13
C THR A 183 24.87 -8.42 -9.13
N ASP A 184 24.99 -9.58 -9.76
CA ASP A 184 24.04 -10.03 -10.79
C ASP A 184 22.72 -10.48 -10.18
N ARG A 185 22.77 -10.97 -8.94
CA ARG A 185 21.57 -11.25 -8.14
C ARG A 185 20.84 -9.98 -7.74
N HIS A 186 21.56 -9.00 -7.19
CA HIS A 186 20.96 -7.73 -6.80
C HIS A 186 20.29 -7.03 -7.99
N ARG A 187 20.95 -7.04 -9.17
CA ARG A 187 20.36 -6.53 -10.42
C ARG A 187 19.06 -7.25 -10.80
N LEU A 188 19.01 -8.58 -10.66
CA LEU A 188 17.81 -9.36 -10.96
C LEU A 188 16.66 -9.02 -10.00
N LEU A 189 16.92 -9.04 -8.69
CA LEU A 189 15.89 -8.73 -7.67
C LEU A 189 15.39 -7.30 -7.79
N THR A 190 16.30 -6.34 -8.05
CA THR A 190 15.93 -4.95 -8.34
C THR A 190 15.05 -4.86 -9.59
N ARG A 191 15.36 -5.59 -10.67
CA ARG A 191 14.54 -5.62 -11.88
C ARG A 191 13.15 -6.23 -11.62
N ILE A 192 13.09 -7.30 -10.86
CA ILE A 192 11.82 -7.94 -10.45
C ILE A 192 10.98 -6.96 -9.61
N SER A 193 11.58 -6.35 -8.59
CA SER A 193 10.94 -5.34 -7.75
C SER A 193 10.39 -4.17 -8.58
N GLN A 194 11.17 -3.66 -9.54
CA GLN A 194 10.75 -2.59 -10.44
C GLN A 194 9.54 -2.97 -11.30
N ILE A 195 9.49 -4.20 -11.83
CA ILE A 195 8.34 -4.70 -12.60
C ILE A 195 7.13 -4.81 -11.69
N TRP A 196 7.25 -5.46 -10.53
CA TRP A 196 6.16 -5.64 -9.59
C TRP A 196 5.58 -4.31 -9.11
N HIS A 197 6.46 -3.35 -8.79
CA HIS A 197 6.09 -1.99 -8.45
C HIS A 197 5.29 -1.34 -9.58
N SER A 198 5.85 -1.34 -10.81
CA SER A 198 5.21 -0.73 -11.98
C SER A 198 3.83 -1.32 -12.31
N MET A 199 3.69 -2.63 -12.21
CA MET A 199 2.40 -3.32 -12.44
C MET A 199 1.40 -3.04 -11.32
N SER A 200 1.86 -2.94 -10.07
CA SER A 200 1.03 -2.53 -8.92
C SER A 200 0.49 -1.11 -9.11
N ILE A 201 1.34 -0.18 -9.55
CA ILE A 201 0.95 1.20 -9.90
C ILE A 201 -0.15 1.20 -10.96
N ARG A 202 0.10 0.48 -12.06
CA ARG A 202 -0.82 0.40 -13.21
C ARG A 202 -2.17 -0.18 -12.81
N LEU A 203 -2.18 -1.27 -12.05
CA LEU A 203 -3.41 -1.91 -11.58
C LEU A 203 -4.21 -1.00 -10.65
N ALA A 204 -3.54 -0.35 -9.70
CA ALA A 204 -4.19 0.60 -8.79
C ALA A 204 -4.84 1.76 -9.57
N GLY A 205 -4.12 2.34 -10.54
CA GLY A 205 -4.67 3.37 -11.42
C GLY A 205 -5.89 2.90 -12.21
N TRP A 206 -5.85 1.68 -12.75
CA TRP A 206 -6.97 1.11 -13.50
C TRP A 206 -8.20 0.82 -12.65
N ILE A 207 -8.02 0.16 -11.49
CA ILE A 207 -9.11 -0.13 -10.55
C ILE A 207 -9.77 1.18 -10.11
N TRP A 208 -8.97 2.17 -9.69
CA TRP A 208 -9.50 3.44 -9.24
C TRP A 208 -10.22 4.22 -10.34
N GLY A 209 -9.65 4.22 -11.56
CA GLY A 209 -10.27 4.85 -12.70
C GLY A 209 -11.63 4.21 -13.05
N LYS A 210 -11.74 2.89 -12.97
CA LYS A 210 -13.02 2.19 -13.15
C LYS A 210 -14.00 2.50 -12.01
N TYR A 211 -13.54 2.43 -10.76
CA TYR A 211 -14.31 2.79 -9.58
C TYR A 211 -14.96 4.18 -9.75
N LYS A 212 -14.18 5.22 -10.05
CA LYS A 212 -14.73 6.58 -10.20
C LYS A 212 -15.70 6.73 -11.36
N ARG A 213 -15.52 6.00 -12.47
CA ARG A 213 -16.48 6.01 -13.58
C ARG A 213 -17.80 5.36 -13.17
N ASP A 214 -17.74 4.21 -12.53
CA ASP A 214 -18.93 3.44 -12.16
C ASP A 214 -19.71 4.14 -11.02
N THR A 215 -19.03 4.77 -10.05
CA THR A 215 -19.71 5.54 -8.98
C THR A 215 -20.31 6.86 -9.47
N ARG A 216 -19.72 7.50 -10.49
CA ARG A 216 -20.29 8.71 -11.10
C ARG A 216 -21.58 8.42 -11.87
N LEU A 217 -21.74 7.21 -12.40
CA LEU A 217 -22.96 6.79 -13.11
C LEU A 217 -24.10 6.39 -12.17
N ARG A 218 -23.82 6.23 -10.87
CA ARG A 218 -24.78 5.77 -9.85
C ARG A 218 -25.31 6.90 -8.96
N ASN A 219 -24.66 8.07 -8.98
CA ASN A 219 -25.13 9.30 -8.35
C ASN A 219 -25.80 10.19 -9.42
#